data_AF-A0A9W7ES13-F1
#
_entry.id   AF-A0A9W7ES13-F1
#
_cell.length_a   1.000
_cell.length_b   1.000
_cell.length_c   1.000
_cell.angle_alpha   90.00
_cell.angle_beta   90.00
_cell.angle_gamma   90.00
#
_symmetry.space_group_name_H-M   'P 1'
#
loop_
_entity.id
_entity.type
_entity.pdbx_description
1 polymer ?
#
loop_
_entity_poly.entity_id
_entity_poly.type
_entity_poly.pdbx_seq_one_letter_code
_entity_poly.pdbx_strand_id
1 'polypeptide(L)'
;MSESKYSEDDAEAKTPDESKDDGPIISLSPLIASFAEFATSEAFGDDLHNFEVENCRPFNGADLKGEQNLEWTDTFNRYVELIEGKMEEFCEEHGSTAEQLFKEISEVNDDPLVSGFLPQVLMNCEYTHFLKQMKEVAESEDNKDQAVEAAAKLQEDEKNISGVYKSTGDFNETNFLLFLKHTKCPWVLRKLFCKTAKNIDNVFCVQDETRMTFKYKMKFFGSKSEIYILDNRSRPKKNIWNVEANQRAFRDPDTGTIHVILDDHPALGPGGQTEHLFYNEIDADGNKTLVWDQILKDPSNEVEANSSMSFIHEETAGGRK
;
A
#
# COMPACT_ATOMS: atom_id res chain seq x y z
N MET A 1 -42.25 -29.10 3.24
CA MET A 1 -40.81 -29.30 3.49
C MET A 1 -40.21 -29.75 2.17
N SER A 2 -39.77 -28.81 1.35
CA SER A 2 -39.05 -29.09 0.10
C SER A 2 -37.62 -28.61 0.29
N GLU A 3 -36.68 -29.55 0.29
CA GLU A 3 -35.25 -29.27 0.35
C GLU A 3 -34.80 -28.70 -1.00
N SER A 4 -34.34 -27.47 -0.97
CA SER A 4 -33.71 -26.77 -2.08
C SER A 4 -32.24 -27.18 -2.13
N LYS A 5 -31.87 -28.03 -3.08
CA LYS A 5 -30.48 -28.30 -3.44
C LYS A 5 -29.96 -27.14 -4.28
N TYR A 6 -29.15 -26.26 -3.69
CA TYR A 6 -28.22 -25.44 -4.47
C TYR A 6 -26.98 -26.28 -4.76
N SER A 7 -26.69 -26.47 -6.05
CA SER A 7 -25.46 -27.09 -6.51
C SER A 7 -24.37 -26.02 -6.56
N GLU A 8 -23.33 -26.24 -5.75
CA GLU A 8 -22.02 -25.58 -5.89
C GLU A 8 -21.36 -26.13 -7.16
N ASP A 9 -21.65 -25.49 -8.30
CA ASP A 9 -20.85 -25.67 -9.51
C ASP A 9 -19.64 -24.72 -9.42
N ASP A 10 -18.56 -25.21 -8.81
CA ASP A 10 -17.23 -24.61 -8.89
C ASP A 10 -16.74 -24.68 -10.33
N ALA A 11 -17.06 -23.64 -11.10
CA ALA A 11 -16.42 -23.39 -12.37
C ALA A 11 -14.95 -23.02 -12.11
N GLU A 12 -14.03 -23.97 -12.31
CA GLU A 12 -12.60 -23.70 -12.44
C GLU A 12 -12.40 -22.61 -13.51
N ALA A 13 -12.21 -21.38 -13.07
CA ALA A 13 -11.85 -20.27 -13.94
C ALA A 13 -10.49 -20.61 -14.56
N LYS A 14 -10.49 -20.98 -15.84
CA LYS A 14 -9.26 -21.10 -16.62
C LYS A 14 -8.50 -19.79 -16.47
N THR A 15 -7.30 -19.88 -15.89
CA THR A 15 -6.38 -18.75 -15.83
C THR A 15 -6.21 -18.18 -17.23
N PRO A 16 -6.46 -16.87 -17.42
CA PRO A 16 -6.38 -16.26 -18.73
C PRO A 16 -4.99 -16.51 -19.33
N ASP A 17 -4.96 -16.96 -20.58
CA ASP A 17 -3.75 -17.18 -21.37
C ASP A 17 -2.98 -15.85 -21.47
N GLU A 18 -1.93 -15.69 -20.66
CA GLU A 18 -1.09 -14.48 -20.53
C GLU A 18 -0.32 -14.13 -21.81
N SER A 19 -0.45 -14.89 -22.89
CA SER A 19 0.58 -14.93 -23.94
C SER A 19 0.43 -13.97 -25.13
N LYS A 20 -0.52 -13.02 -25.17
CA LYS A 20 -0.86 -12.39 -26.47
C LYS A 20 -0.93 -10.87 -26.61
N ASP A 21 -0.65 -10.07 -25.58
CA ASP A 21 -0.49 -8.63 -25.81
C ASP A 21 0.36 -7.96 -24.72
N ASP A 22 1.50 -8.59 -24.42
CA ASP A 22 2.54 -7.96 -23.63
C ASP A 22 3.41 -7.15 -24.59
N GLY A 23 3.53 -5.84 -24.35
CA GLY A 23 4.46 -4.99 -25.07
C GLY A 23 5.90 -5.53 -25.05
N PRO A 24 6.86 -4.86 -25.70
CA PRO A 24 8.24 -5.35 -25.80
C PRO A 24 8.76 -5.81 -24.44
N ILE A 25 9.03 -7.11 -24.32
CA ILE A 25 9.57 -7.73 -23.11
C ILE A 25 10.97 -7.18 -22.92
N ILE A 26 11.15 -6.29 -21.95
CA ILE A 26 12.47 -5.85 -21.54
C ILE A 26 13.13 -7.03 -20.84
N SER A 27 14.17 -7.58 -21.46
CA SER A 27 15.00 -8.60 -20.83
C SER A 27 15.98 -7.90 -19.88
N LEU A 28 15.65 -7.87 -18.59
CA LEU A 28 16.60 -7.44 -17.55
C LEU A 28 17.80 -8.39 -17.52
N SER A 29 19.00 -7.87 -17.18
CA SER A 29 20.14 -8.74 -16.90
C SER A 29 19.83 -9.61 -15.66
N PRO A 30 20.41 -10.83 -15.55
CA PRO A 30 20.22 -11.65 -14.37
C PRO A 30 20.63 -10.92 -13.07
N LEU A 31 21.68 -10.11 -13.11
CA LEU A 31 22.14 -9.33 -11.96
C LEU A 31 21.09 -8.31 -11.50
N ILE A 32 20.50 -7.56 -12.44
CA ILE A 32 19.45 -6.57 -12.12
C ILE A 32 18.16 -7.23 -11.63
N ALA A 33 17.79 -8.37 -12.22
CA ALA A 33 16.64 -9.15 -11.75
C ALA A 33 16.85 -9.64 -10.30
N SER A 34 18.02 -10.21 -10.01
CA SER A 34 18.39 -10.64 -8.64
C SER A 34 18.45 -9.47 -7.66
N PHE A 35 19.00 -8.31 -8.08
CA PHE A 35 19.06 -7.11 -7.24
C PHE A 35 17.66 -6.58 -6.91
N ALA A 36 16.75 -6.57 -7.89
CA ALA A 36 15.36 -6.18 -7.66
C ALA A 36 14.64 -7.12 -6.67
N GLU A 37 14.92 -8.41 -6.74
CA GLU A 37 14.42 -9.39 -5.79
C GLU A 37 15.00 -9.17 -4.38
N PHE A 38 16.32 -8.98 -4.28
CA PHE A 38 17.02 -8.69 -3.03
C PHE A 38 16.51 -7.42 -2.35
N ALA A 39 16.44 -6.29 -3.08
CA ALA A 39 15.99 -5.01 -2.56
C ALA A 39 14.50 -4.98 -2.18
N THR A 40 13.73 -5.99 -2.62
CA THR A 40 12.32 -6.19 -2.22
C THR A 40 12.13 -7.41 -1.33
N SER A 41 13.22 -7.99 -0.81
CA SER A 41 13.16 -9.09 0.13
C SER A 41 12.68 -8.62 1.51
N GLU A 42 12.08 -9.52 2.28
CA GLU A 42 11.65 -9.20 3.65
C GLU A 42 12.84 -8.92 4.54
N ALA A 43 13.92 -9.69 4.42
CA ALA A 43 15.13 -9.50 5.20
C ALA A 43 15.72 -8.08 5.04
N PHE A 44 15.86 -7.60 3.79
CA PHE A 44 16.33 -6.24 3.55
C PHE A 44 15.37 -5.19 4.12
N GLY A 45 14.07 -5.36 3.92
CA GLY A 45 13.06 -4.45 4.44
C GLY A 45 13.01 -4.39 5.98
N ASP A 46 13.16 -5.54 6.64
CA ASP A 46 13.12 -5.67 8.09
C ASP A 46 14.33 -5.02 8.74
N ASP A 47 15.53 -5.18 8.18
CA ASP A 47 16.75 -4.54 8.68
C ASP A 47 16.64 -3.01 8.65
N LEU A 48 16.15 -2.45 7.54
CA LEU A 48 15.90 -1.01 7.43
C LEU A 48 14.82 -0.56 8.41
N HIS A 49 13.73 -1.31 8.52
CA HIS A 49 12.64 -0.96 9.42
C HIS A 49 13.04 -1.00 10.89
N ASN A 50 13.83 -2.00 11.31
CA ASN A 50 14.33 -2.12 12.67
C ASN A 50 15.21 -0.91 13.01
N PHE A 51 16.08 -0.49 12.09
CA PHE A 51 16.86 0.73 12.26
C PHE A 51 15.95 1.96 12.44
N GLU A 52 14.92 2.11 11.62
CA GLU A 52 13.97 3.23 11.72
C GLU A 52 13.32 3.26 13.11
N VAL A 53 12.75 2.14 13.57
CA VAL A 53 12.05 2.05 14.85
C VAL A 53 12.96 2.44 16.02
N GLU A 54 14.20 1.96 16.01
CA GLU A 54 15.17 2.25 17.08
C GLU A 54 15.60 3.72 17.14
N ASN A 55 15.59 4.42 16.00
CA ASN A 55 16.20 5.76 15.88
C ASN A 55 15.19 6.87 15.52
N CYS A 56 13.91 6.57 15.29
CA CYS A 56 12.90 7.54 14.81
C CYS A 56 12.47 8.56 15.85
N ARG A 57 12.59 8.27 17.15
CA ARG A 57 12.01 9.12 18.21
C ARG A 57 12.35 10.62 18.12
N PRO A 58 13.58 11.05 17.81
CA PRO A 58 13.93 12.47 17.66
C PRO A 58 13.24 13.18 16.48
N PHE A 59 12.60 12.44 15.58
CA PHE A 59 11.94 12.97 14.38
C PHE A 59 10.44 13.25 14.58
N ASN A 60 9.86 12.92 15.75
CA ASN A 60 8.44 13.21 15.99
C ASN A 60 8.16 14.72 15.93
N GLY A 61 7.17 15.11 15.11
CA GLY A 61 6.81 16.51 14.91
C GLY A 61 7.86 17.35 14.16
N ALA A 62 8.88 16.73 13.55
CA ALA A 62 9.96 17.43 12.84
C ALA A 62 9.43 18.31 11.69
N ASP A 63 9.98 19.53 11.56
CA ASP A 63 9.78 20.36 10.36
C ASP A 63 10.87 20.05 9.32
N LEU A 64 10.49 19.28 8.30
CA LEU A 64 11.39 18.86 7.22
C LEU A 64 11.82 20.00 6.29
N LYS A 65 11.23 21.19 6.42
CA LYS A 65 11.60 22.39 5.63
C LYS A 65 12.45 23.39 6.42
N GLY A 66 12.54 23.19 7.73
CA GLY A 66 13.25 24.09 8.65
C GLY A 66 14.72 23.75 8.83
N GLU A 67 15.33 24.34 9.86
CA GLU A 67 16.66 23.95 10.33
C GLU A 67 16.62 22.52 10.87
N GLN A 68 17.51 21.66 10.39
CA GLN A 68 17.58 20.24 10.74
C GLN A 68 18.52 20.04 11.93
N ASN A 69 18.19 19.14 12.86
CA ASN A 69 19.05 18.84 14.00
C ASN A 69 20.34 18.12 13.54
N LEU A 70 21.50 18.46 14.11
CA LEU A 70 22.79 17.84 13.79
C LEU A 70 22.75 16.32 14.02
N GLU A 71 22.06 15.86 15.08
CA GLU A 71 21.88 14.44 15.39
C GLU A 71 21.19 13.65 14.25
N TRP A 72 20.40 14.32 13.40
CA TRP A 72 19.75 13.68 12.25
C TRP A 72 20.76 13.34 11.16
N THR A 73 21.83 14.14 11.01
CA THR A 73 22.91 13.85 10.05
C THR A 73 23.71 12.64 10.49
N ASP A 74 24.04 12.53 11.79
CA ASP A 74 24.76 11.38 12.33
C ASP A 74 23.93 10.08 12.20
N THR A 75 22.62 10.18 12.41
CA THR A 75 21.72 9.04 12.25
C THR A 75 21.59 8.62 10.78
N PHE A 76 21.52 9.59 9.86
CA PHE A 76 21.50 9.31 8.43
C PHE A 76 22.78 8.62 7.95
N ASN A 77 23.96 9.07 8.38
CA ASN A 77 25.22 8.43 8.00
C ASN A 77 25.25 6.95 8.41
N ARG A 78 24.79 6.63 9.62
CA ARG A 78 24.65 5.24 10.09
C ARG A 78 23.65 4.43 9.27
N TYR A 79 22.58 5.06 8.79
CA TYR A 79 21.59 4.42 7.92
C TYR A 79 22.17 4.12 6.54
N VAL A 80 22.95 5.04 5.97
CA VAL A 80 23.66 4.82 4.70
C VAL A 80 24.68 3.71 4.83
N GLU A 81 25.48 3.70 5.91
CA GLU A 81 26.43 2.61 6.20
C GLU A 81 25.75 1.23 6.26
N LEU A 82 24.54 1.16 6.83
CA LEU A 82 23.74 -0.07 6.83
C LEU A 82 23.37 -0.51 5.41
N ILE A 83 22.85 0.40 4.57
CA ILE A 83 22.48 0.08 3.18
C ILE A 83 23.72 -0.34 2.37
N GLU A 84 24.82 0.41 2.49
CA GLU A 84 26.07 0.12 1.78
C GLU A 84 26.59 -1.27 2.13
N GLY A 85 26.62 -1.63 3.42
CA GLY A 85 27.02 -2.97 3.86
C GLY A 85 26.14 -4.08 3.26
N LYS A 86 24.82 -3.87 3.18
CA LYS A 86 23.89 -4.82 2.53
C LYS A 86 24.12 -4.94 1.02
N MET A 87 24.45 -3.83 0.36
CA MET A 87 24.77 -3.85 -1.08
C MET A 87 26.10 -4.55 -1.35
N GLU A 88 27.09 -4.38 -0.48
CA GLU A 88 28.37 -5.10 -0.56
C GLU A 88 28.17 -6.61 -0.42
N GLU A 89 27.43 -7.05 0.60
CA GLU A 89 27.06 -8.47 0.80
C GLU A 89 26.41 -9.07 -0.46
N PHE A 90 25.43 -8.38 -1.04
CA PHE A 90 24.77 -8.80 -2.27
C PHE A 90 25.76 -8.93 -3.46
N CYS A 91 26.63 -7.93 -3.63
CA CYS A 91 27.60 -7.92 -4.73
C CYS A 91 28.58 -9.09 -4.62
N GLU A 92 29.08 -9.37 -3.41
CA GLU A 92 29.96 -10.50 -3.12
C GLU A 92 29.30 -11.85 -3.44
N GLU A 93 28.04 -12.05 -3.04
CA GLU A 93 27.29 -13.28 -3.31
C GLU A 93 27.13 -13.54 -4.81
N HIS A 94 26.98 -12.49 -5.61
CA HIS A 94 26.78 -12.57 -7.06
C HIS A 94 28.08 -12.46 -7.87
N GLY A 95 29.24 -12.38 -7.22
CA GLY A 95 30.54 -12.24 -7.88
C GLY A 95 30.64 -10.96 -8.71
N SER A 96 30.02 -9.89 -8.25
CA SER A 96 29.96 -8.57 -8.90
C SER A 96 30.58 -7.49 -8.02
N THR A 97 30.77 -6.29 -8.56
CA THR A 97 31.16 -5.11 -7.78
C THR A 97 30.03 -4.11 -7.75
N ALA A 98 30.01 -3.22 -6.74
CA ALA A 98 29.05 -2.12 -6.69
C ALA A 98 29.11 -1.28 -7.98
N GLU A 99 30.32 -1.00 -8.51
CA GLU A 99 30.49 -0.27 -9.77
C GLU A 99 29.81 -0.98 -10.96
N GLN A 100 29.94 -2.31 -11.06
CA GLN A 100 29.24 -3.08 -12.09
C GLN A 100 27.73 -3.02 -11.91
N LEU A 101 27.24 -3.20 -10.67
CA LEU A 101 25.81 -3.13 -10.37
C LEU A 101 25.23 -1.75 -10.74
N PHE A 102 25.84 -0.66 -10.29
CA PHE A 102 25.40 0.70 -10.60
C PHE A 102 25.47 1.02 -12.09
N LYS A 103 26.49 0.51 -12.79
CA LYS A 103 26.59 0.64 -14.23
C LYS A 103 25.40 -0.04 -14.92
N GLU A 104 25.11 -1.29 -14.57
CA GLU A 104 23.96 -2.01 -15.14
C GLU A 104 22.63 -1.31 -14.80
N ILE A 105 22.47 -0.81 -13.57
CA ILE A 105 21.30 0.00 -13.16
C ILE A 105 21.17 1.24 -14.06
N SER A 106 22.27 1.96 -14.32
CA SER A 106 22.24 3.15 -15.15
C SER A 106 21.86 2.86 -16.60
N GLU A 107 22.24 1.70 -17.14
CA GLU A 107 21.94 1.28 -18.51
C GLU A 107 20.46 0.93 -18.70
N VAL A 108 19.75 0.50 -17.64
CA VAL A 108 18.30 0.31 -17.66
C VAL A 108 17.51 1.54 -17.19
N ASN A 109 18.16 2.56 -16.63
CA ASN A 109 17.48 3.73 -16.08
C ASN A 109 16.89 4.67 -17.15
N ASP A 110 17.35 4.59 -18.40
CA ASP A 110 16.75 5.31 -19.52
C ASP A 110 15.43 4.68 -20.00
N ASP A 111 15.10 3.47 -19.50
CA ASP A 111 13.83 2.82 -19.80
C ASP A 111 12.72 3.35 -18.86
N PRO A 112 11.68 4.03 -19.38
CA PRO A 112 10.59 4.57 -18.56
C PRO A 112 9.88 3.54 -17.67
N LEU A 113 10.01 2.24 -17.97
CA LEU A 113 9.41 1.16 -17.20
C LEU A 113 10.28 0.73 -16.01
N VAL A 114 11.61 0.84 -16.11
CA VAL A 114 12.56 0.44 -15.06
C VAL A 114 13.05 1.65 -14.24
N SER A 115 13.06 2.84 -14.85
CA SER A 115 13.46 4.11 -14.26
C SER A 115 12.63 4.54 -13.04
N GLY A 116 11.50 3.89 -12.78
CA GLY A 116 10.70 4.13 -11.57
C GLY A 116 11.16 3.32 -10.36
N PHE A 117 11.71 2.12 -10.58
CA PHE A 117 11.92 1.14 -9.52
C PHE A 117 13.33 1.20 -8.92
N LEU A 118 14.37 1.10 -9.74
CA LEU A 118 15.75 1.11 -9.24
C LEU A 118 16.11 2.44 -8.57
N PRO A 119 15.64 3.61 -9.07
CA PRO A 119 15.84 4.86 -8.36
C PRO A 119 15.19 4.89 -6.99
N GLN A 120 14.14 4.10 -6.72
CA GLN A 120 13.48 4.08 -5.42
C GLN A 120 14.32 3.38 -4.34
N VAL A 121 15.14 2.39 -4.69
CA VAL A 121 16.16 1.85 -3.76
C VAL A 121 17.19 2.93 -3.45
N LEU A 122 17.62 3.68 -4.46
CA LEU A 122 18.57 4.79 -4.29
C LEU A 122 17.95 5.97 -3.52
N MET A 123 16.63 6.16 -3.61
CA MET A 123 15.94 7.16 -2.80
C MET A 123 16.05 6.87 -1.31
N ASN A 124 16.24 5.62 -0.87
CA ASN A 124 16.48 5.36 0.55
C ASN A 124 17.80 6.02 1.02
N CYS A 125 18.78 6.16 0.13
CA CYS A 125 20.03 6.87 0.41
C CYS A 125 19.92 8.39 0.26
N GLU A 126 18.75 8.95 -0.05
CA GLU A 126 18.55 10.39 -0.14
C GLU A 126 18.14 10.96 1.22
N TYR A 127 18.90 11.93 1.74
CA TYR A 127 18.69 12.50 3.07
C TYR A 127 17.24 12.98 3.28
N THR A 128 16.65 13.66 2.30
CA THR A 128 15.28 14.17 2.40
C THR A 128 14.23 13.06 2.48
N HIS A 129 14.47 11.92 1.82
CA HIS A 129 13.60 10.76 1.88
C HIS A 129 13.73 10.06 3.23
N PHE A 130 14.96 9.85 3.70
CA PHE A 130 15.27 9.32 5.02
C PHE A 130 14.57 10.11 6.13
N LEU A 131 14.71 11.44 6.15
CA LEU A 131 14.07 12.28 7.15
C LEU A 131 12.54 12.11 7.18
N LYS A 132 11.94 11.97 6.00
CA LYS A 132 10.50 11.73 5.86
C LYS A 132 10.11 10.36 6.42
N GLN A 133 10.85 9.30 6.10
CA GLN A 133 10.61 7.96 6.62
C GLN A 133 10.74 7.93 8.15
N MET A 134 11.82 8.50 8.71
CA MET A 134 12.02 8.54 10.16
C MET A 134 10.91 9.30 10.88
N LYS A 135 10.47 10.43 10.33
CA LYS A 135 9.33 11.17 10.85
C LYS A 135 8.05 10.34 10.80
N GLU A 136 7.76 9.67 9.67
CA GLU A 136 6.57 8.82 9.54
C GLU A 136 6.55 7.68 10.56
N VAL A 137 7.69 7.03 10.79
CA VAL A 137 7.81 5.97 11.80
C VAL A 137 7.66 6.53 13.21
N ALA A 138 8.23 7.71 13.48
CA ALA A 138 8.08 8.38 14.78
C ALA A 138 6.62 8.74 15.08
N GLU A 139 5.90 9.23 14.07
CA GLU A 139 4.48 9.59 14.16
C GLU A 139 3.55 8.37 14.16
N SER A 140 4.05 7.17 13.86
CA SER A 140 3.25 5.94 13.81
C SER A 140 2.64 5.58 15.18
N GLU A 141 3.37 5.79 16.27
CA GLU A 141 2.84 5.56 17.62
C GLU A 141 1.73 6.57 17.97
N ASP A 142 1.92 7.85 17.63
CA ASP A 142 0.87 8.87 17.82
C ASP A 142 -0.37 8.54 16.98
N ASN A 143 -0.20 7.98 15.78
CA ASN A 143 -1.30 7.51 14.94
C ASN A 143 -2.03 6.31 15.54
N LYS A 144 -1.28 5.39 16.16
CA LYS A 144 -1.82 4.24 16.89
C LYS A 144 -2.69 4.74 18.06
N ASP A 145 -2.16 5.63 18.88
CA ASP A 145 -2.87 6.21 20.02
C ASP A 145 -4.16 6.94 19.58
N GLN A 146 -4.10 7.73 18.51
CA GLN A 146 -5.27 8.41 17.95
C GLN A 146 -6.34 7.43 17.46
N ALA A 147 -5.94 6.34 16.82
CA ALA A 147 -6.86 5.32 16.33
C ALA A 147 -7.54 4.56 17.48
N VAL A 148 -6.78 4.22 18.53
CA VAL A 148 -7.30 3.60 19.76
C VAL A 148 -8.27 4.55 20.48
N GLU A 149 -7.90 5.82 20.64
CA GLU A 149 -8.75 6.83 21.28
C GLU A 149 -10.06 7.04 20.49
N ALA A 150 -9.98 7.10 19.16
CA ALA A 150 -11.16 7.23 18.29
C ALA A 150 -12.07 5.99 18.33
N ALA A 151 -11.49 4.79 18.40
CA ALA A 151 -12.25 3.57 18.61
C ALA A 151 -13.00 3.58 19.96
N ALA A 152 -12.35 4.03 21.04
CA ALA A 152 -12.94 4.11 22.37
C ALA A 152 -14.08 5.14 22.47
N LYS A 153 -13.96 6.30 21.80
CA LYS A 153 -14.96 7.38 21.84
C LYS A 153 -16.31 7.00 21.22
N LEU A 154 -16.31 6.04 20.31
CA LEU A 154 -17.46 5.66 19.49
C LEU A 154 -17.89 4.21 19.76
N GLN A 155 -17.62 3.68 20.96
CA GLN A 155 -17.98 2.29 21.33
C GLN A 155 -19.47 1.97 21.15
N GLU A 156 -20.35 2.95 21.20
CA GLU A 156 -21.79 2.77 20.99
C GLU A 156 -22.20 2.73 19.51
N ASP A 157 -21.32 3.14 18.59
CA ASP A 157 -21.58 3.10 17.15
C ASP A 157 -20.94 1.84 16.54
N GLU A 158 -21.71 0.77 16.42
CA GLU A 158 -21.27 -0.50 15.79
C GLU A 158 -20.70 -0.30 14.38
N LYS A 159 -21.05 0.81 13.73
CA LYS A 159 -20.60 1.16 12.39
C LYS A 159 -19.29 1.95 12.38
N ASN A 160 -18.65 2.21 13.52
CA ASN A 160 -17.37 2.91 13.58
C ASN A 160 -16.22 1.98 13.16
N ILE A 161 -15.48 2.36 12.14
CA ILE A 161 -14.33 1.59 11.63
C ILE A 161 -12.98 2.04 12.21
N SER A 162 -12.97 2.98 13.17
CA SER A 162 -11.73 3.36 13.86
C SER A 162 -11.08 2.17 14.55
N GLY A 163 -9.74 2.17 14.58
CA GLY A 163 -8.95 1.12 15.22
C GLY A 163 -7.59 0.93 14.59
N VAL A 164 -6.83 0.02 15.19
CA VAL A 164 -5.53 -0.43 14.70
C VAL A 164 -5.71 -1.83 14.15
N TYR A 165 -5.31 -2.05 12.90
CA TYR A 165 -5.53 -3.29 12.21
C TYR A 165 -4.23 -3.86 11.61
N LYS A 166 -4.16 -5.18 11.57
CA LYS A 166 -3.07 -5.98 11.01
C LYS A 166 -3.59 -6.78 9.83
N SER A 167 -2.79 -6.92 8.77
CA SER A 167 -3.23 -7.72 7.61
C SER A 167 -3.51 -9.17 8.01
N THR A 168 -4.62 -9.73 7.51
CA THR A 168 -4.91 -11.16 7.66
C THR A 168 -4.17 -12.01 6.62
N GLY A 169 -3.56 -11.38 5.62
CA GLY A 169 -3.04 -12.04 4.42
C GLY A 169 -4.11 -12.34 3.36
N ASP A 170 -5.39 -12.11 3.67
CA ASP A 170 -6.48 -12.28 2.71
C ASP A 170 -6.43 -11.13 1.70
N PHE A 171 -5.95 -11.45 0.51
CA PHE A 171 -5.83 -10.52 -0.60
C PHE A 171 -6.14 -11.23 -1.91
N ASN A 172 -7.16 -10.73 -2.62
CA ASN A 172 -7.51 -11.25 -3.93
C ASN A 172 -6.58 -10.67 -5.01
N GLU A 173 -5.41 -11.29 -5.16
CA GLU A 173 -4.38 -10.89 -6.12
C GLU A 173 -4.87 -10.92 -7.57
N THR A 174 -5.65 -11.95 -7.95
CA THR A 174 -6.17 -12.10 -9.31
C THR A 174 -7.03 -10.90 -9.70
N ASN A 175 -7.98 -10.52 -8.83
CA ASN A 175 -8.84 -9.37 -9.10
C ASN A 175 -8.09 -8.04 -8.97
N PHE A 176 -7.08 -7.95 -8.11
CA PHE A 176 -6.23 -6.76 -8.04
C PHE A 176 -5.38 -6.59 -9.31
N LEU A 177 -4.84 -7.68 -9.87
CA LEU A 177 -4.14 -7.66 -11.16
C LEU A 177 -5.07 -7.19 -12.27
N LEU A 178 -6.32 -7.66 -12.28
CA LEU A 178 -7.33 -7.21 -13.23
C LEU A 178 -7.64 -5.72 -13.04
N PHE A 179 -7.83 -5.28 -11.80
CA PHE A 179 -8.01 -3.87 -11.45
C PHE A 179 -6.86 -3.00 -11.98
N LEU A 180 -5.61 -3.40 -11.73
CA LEU A 180 -4.43 -2.70 -12.19
C LEU A 180 -4.33 -2.68 -13.73
N LYS A 181 -4.69 -3.78 -14.39
CA LYS A 181 -4.73 -3.84 -15.87
C LYS A 181 -5.71 -2.83 -16.45
N HIS A 182 -6.93 -2.76 -15.91
CA HIS A 182 -7.96 -1.85 -16.40
C HIS A 182 -7.67 -0.39 -16.08
N THR A 183 -7.08 -0.10 -14.92
CA THR A 183 -6.58 1.25 -14.57
C THR A 183 -5.31 1.65 -15.32
N LYS A 184 -4.91 0.87 -16.34
CA LYS A 184 -3.74 1.10 -17.20
C LYS A 184 -2.42 1.18 -16.42
N CYS A 185 -2.33 0.51 -15.27
CA CYS A 185 -1.07 0.31 -14.59
C CYS A 185 -0.10 -0.43 -15.53
N PRO A 186 1.13 0.08 -15.76
CA PRO A 186 2.16 -0.62 -16.51
C PRO A 186 2.39 -2.04 -15.97
N TRP A 187 2.53 -3.03 -16.86
CA TRP A 187 2.61 -4.45 -16.48
C TRP A 187 3.74 -4.74 -15.48
N VAL A 188 4.90 -4.07 -15.65
CA VAL A 188 6.08 -4.22 -14.78
C VAL A 188 5.77 -3.84 -13.34
N LEU A 189 4.92 -2.84 -13.13
CA LEU A 189 4.54 -2.34 -11.83
C LEU A 189 3.44 -3.19 -11.20
N ARG A 190 2.67 -3.96 -11.97
CA ARG A 190 1.55 -4.74 -11.43
C ARG A 190 2.01 -5.76 -10.40
N LYS A 191 3.07 -6.52 -10.71
CA LYS A 191 3.66 -7.48 -9.77
C LYS A 191 4.17 -6.81 -8.50
N LEU A 192 4.79 -5.64 -8.65
CA LEU A 192 5.26 -4.84 -7.52
C LEU A 192 4.08 -4.37 -6.65
N PHE A 193 3.03 -3.81 -7.25
CA PHE A 193 1.82 -3.40 -6.52
C PHE A 193 1.13 -4.56 -5.84
N CYS A 194 1.03 -5.73 -6.47
CA CYS A 194 0.49 -6.94 -5.84
C CYS A 194 1.33 -7.37 -4.64
N LYS A 195 2.66 -7.42 -4.80
CA LYS A 195 3.59 -7.76 -3.71
C LYS A 195 3.46 -6.76 -2.57
N THR A 196 3.41 -5.48 -2.87
CA THR A 196 3.24 -4.42 -1.88
C THR A 196 1.88 -4.47 -1.19
N ALA A 197 0.79 -4.68 -1.93
CA ALA A 197 -0.57 -4.76 -1.39
C ALA A 197 -0.71 -5.93 -0.40
N LYS A 198 -0.15 -7.10 -0.74
CA LYS A 198 -0.04 -8.26 0.18
C LYS A 198 0.68 -7.93 1.47
N ASN A 199 1.61 -6.98 1.42
CA ASN A 199 2.48 -6.57 2.51
C ASN A 199 2.04 -5.24 3.14
N ILE A 200 0.78 -4.82 2.93
CA ILE A 200 0.23 -3.74 3.73
C ILE A 200 0.13 -4.23 5.17
N ASP A 201 0.75 -3.52 6.09
CA ASP A 201 0.65 -3.78 7.52
C ASP A 201 0.44 -2.45 8.26
N ASN A 202 0.01 -2.53 9.52
CA ASN A 202 -0.21 -1.39 10.39
C ASN A 202 -1.20 -0.39 9.78
N VAL A 203 -2.44 -0.83 9.64
CA VAL A 203 -3.54 0.02 9.18
C VAL A 203 -4.11 0.76 10.37
N PHE A 204 -4.09 2.09 10.31
CA PHE A 204 -4.70 2.97 11.30
C PHE A 204 -5.90 3.65 10.68
N CYS A 205 -7.09 3.42 11.25
CA CYS A 205 -8.28 4.14 10.87
C CYS A 205 -8.71 5.07 12.00
N VAL A 206 -8.92 6.35 11.67
CA VAL A 206 -9.50 7.34 12.57
C VAL A 206 -10.72 7.93 11.88
N GLN A 207 -11.89 7.65 12.42
CA GLN A 207 -13.17 8.13 11.91
C GLN A 207 -13.83 9.06 12.93
N ASP A 208 -14.40 10.16 12.44
CA ASP A 208 -15.42 10.94 13.15
C ASP A 208 -16.67 11.12 12.27
N GLU A 209 -17.60 11.96 12.71
CA GLU A 209 -18.87 12.20 11.99
C GLU A 209 -18.69 12.74 10.56
N THR A 210 -17.56 13.42 10.29
CA THR A 210 -17.37 14.21 9.06
C THR A 210 -16.19 13.76 8.23
N ARG A 211 -15.27 12.98 8.79
CA ARG A 211 -14.06 12.53 8.09
C ARG A 211 -13.63 11.13 8.50
N MET A 212 -12.91 10.50 7.58
CA MET A 212 -12.13 9.31 7.81
C MET A 212 -10.67 9.58 7.42
N THR A 213 -9.75 9.26 8.32
CA THR A 213 -8.32 9.19 8.03
C THR A 213 -7.93 7.73 7.96
N PHE A 214 -7.42 7.30 6.82
CA PHE A 214 -6.95 5.94 6.55
C PHE A 214 -5.45 5.97 6.31
N LYS A 215 -4.68 5.45 7.26
CA LYS A 215 -3.22 5.37 7.18
C LYS A 215 -2.81 3.92 7.08
N TYR A 216 -1.83 3.63 6.24
CA TYR A 216 -1.32 2.28 6.05
C TYR A 216 0.15 2.34 5.60
N LYS A 217 0.95 1.36 6.03
CA LYS A 217 2.33 1.21 5.56
C LYS A 217 2.37 0.18 4.46
N MET A 218 2.96 0.57 3.34
CA MET A 218 3.29 -0.33 2.25
C MET A 218 4.79 -0.61 2.29
N LYS A 219 5.20 -1.88 2.40
CA LYS A 219 6.63 -2.23 2.19
C LYS A 219 7.09 -1.61 0.86
N PHE A 220 8.28 -1.01 0.84
CA PHE A 220 8.89 -0.29 -0.29
C PHE A 220 8.31 1.11 -0.64
N PHE A 221 7.02 1.36 -0.44
CA PHE A 221 6.40 2.65 -0.80
C PHE A 221 6.20 3.62 0.39
N GLY A 222 6.66 3.22 1.57
CA GLY A 222 6.54 4.00 2.80
C GLY A 222 5.10 4.05 3.31
N SER A 223 4.80 5.07 4.11
CA SER A 223 3.46 5.24 4.65
C SER A 223 2.58 6.05 3.70
N LYS A 224 1.31 5.70 3.63
CA LYS A 224 0.27 6.49 2.98
C LYS A 224 -0.73 6.94 4.03
N SER A 225 -1.21 8.17 3.86
CA SER A 225 -2.24 8.76 4.71
C SER A 225 -3.26 9.43 3.81
N GLU A 226 -4.46 8.87 3.77
CA GLU A 226 -5.58 9.39 3.00
C GLU A 226 -6.61 10.00 3.96
N ILE A 227 -7.04 11.23 3.67
CA ILE A 227 -8.12 11.90 4.40
C ILE A 227 -9.31 12.02 3.47
N TYR A 228 -10.45 11.50 3.91
CA TYR A 228 -11.72 11.52 3.19
C TYR A 228 -12.73 12.35 3.96
N ILE A 229 -13.34 13.32 3.29
CA ILE A 229 -14.42 14.15 3.86
C ILE A 229 -15.76 13.51 3.49
N LEU A 230 -16.53 13.11 4.50
CA LEU A 230 -17.72 12.26 4.36
C LEU A 230 -19.00 13.08 4.11
N ASP A 231 -18.94 14.03 3.18
CA ASP A 231 -20.06 14.95 2.87
C ASP A 231 -20.65 14.76 1.47
N ASN A 232 -20.26 13.68 0.78
CA ASN A 232 -20.64 13.34 -0.59
C ASN A 232 -20.37 14.46 -1.62
N ARG A 233 -19.49 15.42 -1.33
CA ARG A 233 -19.12 16.46 -2.29
C ARG A 233 -17.94 16.01 -3.13
N SER A 234 -18.09 16.13 -4.44
CA SER A 234 -17.02 15.88 -5.41
C SER A 234 -15.92 16.93 -5.31
N ARG A 235 -14.66 16.49 -5.29
CA ARG A 235 -13.47 17.32 -5.15
C ARG A 235 -12.37 16.82 -6.10
N PRO A 236 -11.61 17.71 -6.74
CA PRO A 236 -10.44 17.30 -7.50
C PRO A 236 -9.40 16.73 -6.54
N LYS A 237 -8.93 15.52 -6.84
CA LYS A 237 -7.86 14.84 -6.12
C LYS A 237 -6.96 14.16 -7.12
N LYS A 238 -5.66 14.21 -6.89
CA LYS A 238 -4.71 13.46 -7.71
C LYS A 238 -4.66 12.01 -7.26
N ASN A 239 -4.73 11.09 -8.21
CA ASN A 239 -4.53 9.67 -7.94
C ASN A 239 -3.03 9.36 -7.74
N ILE A 240 -2.70 8.08 -7.53
CA ILE A 240 -1.31 7.60 -7.35
C ILE A 240 -0.41 7.88 -8.56
N TRP A 241 -0.99 8.15 -9.72
CA TRP A 241 -0.31 8.51 -10.97
C TRP A 241 -0.21 10.04 -11.18
N ASN A 242 -0.53 10.83 -10.15
CA ASN A 242 -0.54 12.29 -10.20
C ASN A 242 -1.53 12.87 -11.25
N VAL A 243 -2.52 12.07 -11.67
CA VAL A 243 -3.59 12.51 -12.56
C VAL A 243 -4.76 12.99 -11.71
N GLU A 244 -5.24 14.20 -11.99
CA GLU A 244 -6.40 14.77 -11.32
C GLU A 244 -7.67 14.05 -11.74
N ALA A 245 -8.48 13.67 -10.76
CA ALA A 245 -9.78 13.05 -10.94
C ALA A 245 -10.73 13.52 -9.82
N ASN A 246 -12.02 13.42 -10.06
CA ASN A 246 -13.02 13.87 -9.10
C ASN A 246 -13.30 12.75 -8.10
N GLN A 247 -13.03 13.01 -6.82
CA GLN A 247 -13.30 12.10 -5.71
C GLN A 247 -14.42 12.64 -4.84
N ARG A 248 -15.34 11.76 -4.41
CA ARG A 248 -16.29 12.03 -3.33
C ARG A 248 -16.26 10.88 -2.32
N ALA A 249 -16.57 11.19 -1.08
CA ALA A 249 -16.69 10.19 -0.04
C ALA A 249 -17.92 10.44 0.83
N PHE A 250 -18.56 9.37 1.31
CA PHE A 250 -19.71 9.45 2.19
C PHE A 250 -19.84 8.17 3.02
N ARG A 251 -20.58 8.26 4.12
CA ARG A 251 -20.98 7.10 4.93
C ARG A 251 -22.40 6.71 4.56
N ASP A 252 -22.61 5.45 4.21
CA ASP A 252 -23.95 4.90 4.01
C ASP A 252 -24.71 4.93 5.35
N PRO A 253 -25.89 5.55 5.44
CA PRO A 253 -26.62 5.68 6.70
C PRO A 253 -27.16 4.33 7.21
N ASP A 254 -27.45 3.39 6.32
CA ASP A 254 -28.08 2.12 6.64
C ASP A 254 -27.05 1.08 7.06
N THR A 255 -25.95 0.95 6.31
CA THR A 255 -24.89 -0.03 6.60
C THR A 255 -23.75 0.54 7.43
N GLY A 256 -23.52 1.85 7.37
CA GLY A 256 -22.34 2.48 7.96
C GLY A 256 -21.07 2.39 7.12
N THR A 257 -21.12 1.70 5.97
CA THR A 257 -20.01 1.55 5.03
C THR A 257 -19.54 2.92 4.55
N ILE A 258 -18.23 3.13 4.52
CA ILE A 258 -17.65 4.34 3.92
C ILE A 258 -17.36 4.06 2.45
N HIS A 259 -18.00 4.83 1.58
CA HIS A 259 -17.79 4.81 0.14
C HIS A 259 -16.82 5.94 -0.23
N VAL A 260 -15.79 5.60 -1.01
CA VAL A 260 -14.90 6.56 -1.66
C VAL A 260 -14.94 6.31 -3.16
N ILE A 261 -15.55 7.22 -3.89
CA ILE A 261 -15.81 7.07 -5.32
C ILE A 261 -14.92 8.04 -6.09
N LEU A 262 -14.21 7.52 -7.09
CA LEU A 262 -13.54 8.29 -8.12
C LEU A 262 -14.38 8.23 -9.41
N ASP A 263 -15.04 9.34 -9.71
CA ASP A 263 -15.86 9.50 -10.91
C ASP A 263 -14.97 9.83 -12.12
N ASP A 264 -15.35 9.34 -13.31
CA ASP A 264 -14.63 9.54 -14.58
C ASP A 264 -13.13 9.21 -14.48
N HIS A 265 -12.82 8.01 -13.99
CA HIS A 265 -11.44 7.56 -13.80
C HIS A 265 -10.65 7.74 -15.12
N PRO A 266 -9.54 8.52 -15.15
CA PRO A 266 -8.86 8.92 -16.38
C PRO A 266 -8.45 7.76 -17.30
N ALA A 267 -8.13 6.63 -16.69
CA ALA A 267 -7.72 5.41 -17.38
C ALA A 267 -8.89 4.60 -17.99
N LEU A 268 -10.13 4.81 -17.52
CA LEU A 268 -11.34 4.08 -17.90
C LEU A 268 -12.23 4.87 -18.87
N GLY A 269 -12.00 6.19 -18.98
CA GLY A 269 -12.77 7.08 -19.82
C GLY A 269 -14.07 7.57 -19.17
N PRO A 270 -14.91 8.33 -19.91
CA PRO A 270 -16.16 8.87 -19.38
C PRO A 270 -17.09 7.79 -18.84
N GLY A 271 -17.61 8.00 -17.63
CA GLY A 271 -18.46 7.04 -16.92
C GLY A 271 -17.71 5.88 -16.26
N GLY A 272 -16.40 5.77 -16.48
CA GLY A 272 -15.56 4.80 -15.77
C GLY A 272 -15.39 5.20 -14.31
N GLN A 273 -15.53 4.25 -13.40
CA GLN A 273 -15.52 4.51 -11.96
C GLN A 273 -14.62 3.53 -11.22
N THR A 274 -13.94 4.02 -10.19
CA THR A 274 -13.41 3.16 -9.12
C THR A 274 -14.05 3.54 -7.80
N GLU A 275 -14.38 2.55 -7.00
CA GLU A 275 -15.05 2.71 -5.72
C GLU A 275 -14.30 1.91 -4.67
N HIS A 276 -13.93 2.55 -3.56
CA HIS A 276 -13.35 1.90 -2.41
C HIS A 276 -14.40 1.85 -1.29
N LEU A 277 -14.64 0.67 -0.75
CA LEU A 277 -15.56 0.47 0.37
C LEU A 277 -14.74 0.10 1.61
N PHE A 278 -15.08 0.73 2.73
CA PHE A 278 -14.50 0.41 4.03
C PHE A 278 -15.61 0.11 5.03
N TYR A 279 -15.56 -1.08 5.63
CA TYR A 279 -16.55 -1.53 6.61
C TYR A 279 -15.94 -2.57 7.55
N ASN A 280 -16.59 -2.83 8.69
CA ASN A 280 -16.19 -3.92 9.56
C ASN A 280 -17.08 -5.13 9.35
N GLU A 281 -16.46 -6.31 9.37
CA GLU A 281 -17.14 -7.56 9.65
C GLU A 281 -16.86 -7.94 11.11
N ILE A 282 -17.89 -8.46 11.78
CA ILE A 282 -17.78 -8.96 13.16
C ILE A 282 -18.11 -10.45 13.11
N ASP A 283 -17.17 -11.29 13.51
CA ASP A 283 -17.38 -12.74 13.54
C ASP A 283 -18.21 -13.17 14.77
N ALA A 284 -18.51 -14.47 14.86
CA ALA A 284 -19.31 -15.03 15.95
C ALA A 284 -18.67 -14.87 17.34
N ASP A 285 -17.35 -14.66 17.40
CA ASP A 285 -16.59 -14.45 18.64
C ASP A 285 -16.47 -12.95 18.99
N GLY A 286 -17.03 -12.06 18.16
CA GLY A 286 -16.94 -10.62 18.32
C GLY A 286 -15.63 -10.02 17.81
N ASN A 287 -14.81 -10.79 17.06
CA ASN A 287 -13.61 -10.24 16.45
C ASN A 287 -13.97 -9.34 15.28
N LYS A 288 -13.33 -8.18 15.24
CA LYS A 288 -13.55 -7.14 14.25
C LYS A 288 -12.50 -7.24 13.15
N THR A 289 -12.95 -7.31 11.91
CA THR A 289 -12.13 -7.28 10.71
C THR A 289 -12.52 -6.09 9.88
N LEU A 290 -11.58 -5.17 9.62
CA LEU A 290 -11.75 -4.11 8.64
C LEU A 290 -11.60 -4.73 7.24
N VAL A 291 -12.63 -4.57 6.41
CA VAL A 291 -12.60 -4.95 4.99
C VAL A 291 -12.45 -3.70 4.14
N TRP A 292 -11.52 -3.77 3.19
CA TRP A 292 -11.28 -2.77 2.17
C TRP A 292 -11.51 -3.38 0.78
N ASP A 293 -12.67 -3.11 0.20
CA ASP A 293 -12.99 -3.49 -1.17
C ASP A 293 -12.62 -2.39 -2.15
N GLN A 294 -12.19 -2.81 -3.34
CA GLN A 294 -11.82 -1.97 -4.46
C GLN A 294 -12.55 -2.47 -5.70
N ILE A 295 -13.60 -1.73 -6.05
CA ILE A 295 -14.48 -2.04 -7.17
C ILE A 295 -14.10 -1.14 -8.33
N LEU A 296 -13.93 -1.73 -9.51
CA LEU A 296 -13.72 -1.04 -10.77
C LEU A 296 -14.89 -1.33 -11.70
N LYS A 297 -15.41 -0.28 -12.33
CA LYS A 297 -16.47 -0.34 -13.35
C LYS A 297 -15.95 0.35 -14.60
N ASP A 298 -15.67 -0.45 -15.63
CA ASP A 298 -15.17 0.00 -16.93
C ASP A 298 -16.28 -0.15 -17.99
N PRO A 299 -17.08 0.89 -18.24
CA PRO A 299 -18.19 0.82 -19.19
C PRO A 299 -17.72 0.65 -20.63
N SER A 300 -16.46 1.02 -20.93
CA SER A 300 -15.90 0.90 -22.27
C SER A 300 -15.63 -0.55 -22.66
N ASN A 301 -15.39 -1.42 -21.67
CA ASN A 301 -15.06 -2.83 -21.86
C ASN A 301 -16.09 -3.78 -21.24
N GLU A 302 -17.18 -3.26 -20.64
CA GLU A 302 -18.17 -4.05 -19.89
C GLU A 302 -17.52 -4.90 -18.77
N VAL A 303 -16.45 -4.38 -18.15
CA VAL A 303 -15.71 -5.09 -17.10
C VAL A 303 -16.05 -4.51 -15.72
N GLU A 304 -16.35 -5.42 -14.80
CA GLU A 304 -16.38 -5.16 -13.37
C GLU A 304 -15.35 -6.04 -12.66
N ALA A 305 -14.51 -5.44 -11.83
CA ALA A 305 -13.52 -6.15 -11.04
C ALA A 305 -13.63 -5.72 -9.58
N ASN A 306 -13.61 -6.68 -8.65
CA ASN A 306 -13.62 -6.40 -7.21
C ASN A 306 -12.41 -7.07 -6.54
N SER A 307 -11.48 -6.29 -6.01
CA SER A 307 -10.40 -6.79 -5.16
C SER A 307 -10.69 -6.42 -3.71
N SER A 308 -10.42 -7.35 -2.79
CA SER A 308 -10.65 -7.16 -1.36
C SER A 308 -9.37 -7.40 -0.57
N MET A 309 -9.22 -6.64 0.51
CA MET A 309 -8.18 -6.77 1.52
C MET A 309 -8.82 -6.76 2.90
N SER A 310 -8.38 -7.67 3.78
CA SER A 310 -8.90 -7.76 5.14
C SER A 310 -7.83 -7.51 6.19
N PHE A 311 -8.20 -6.83 7.26
CA PHE A 311 -7.31 -6.49 8.36
C PHE A 311 -7.97 -6.77 9.72
N ILE A 312 -7.35 -7.59 10.55
CA ILE A 312 -7.86 -7.94 11.89
C ILE A 312 -7.49 -6.86 12.91
N HIS A 313 -8.44 -6.52 13.79
CA HIS A 313 -8.22 -5.53 14.85
C HIS A 313 -7.21 -6.02 15.91
N GLU A 314 -6.24 -5.18 16.29
CA GLU A 314 -5.10 -5.59 17.13
C GLU A 314 -5.50 -5.98 18.58
N GLU A 315 -6.51 -5.33 19.17
CA GLU A 315 -6.96 -5.66 20.55
C GLU A 315 -7.49 -7.09 20.68
N THR A 316 -8.04 -7.66 19.61
CA THR A 316 -8.55 -9.04 19.61
C THR A 316 -7.47 -10.09 19.45
N ALA A 317 -6.28 -9.71 18.94
CA ALA A 317 -5.14 -10.62 18.82
C ALA A 317 -4.46 -10.91 20.18
N GLY A 318 -4.54 -9.99 21.15
CA GLY A 318 -3.87 -10.09 22.45
C GLY A 318 -4.56 -10.96 23.52
N GLY A 319 -5.78 -11.45 23.24
CA GLY A 319 -6.59 -12.26 24.17
C GLY A 319 -6.30 -13.76 24.16
N ARG A 320 -5.48 -14.26 23.21
CA ARG A 320 -5.00 -15.66 23.21
C ARG A 320 -3.65 -15.76 23.92
N LYS A 321 -3.68 -15.90 25.24
CA LYS A 321 -2.58 -16.51 26.02
C LYS A 321 -3.02 -17.86 26.54
#